data_AF-A0A848Z8C4-F1
#
_entry.id   AF-A0A848Z8C4-F1
#
_cell.length_a   1.000
_cell.length_b   1.000
_cell.length_c   1.000
_cell.angle_alpha   90.00
_cell.angle_beta   90.00
_cell.angle_gamma   90.00
#
_symmetry.space_group_name_H-M   'P 1'
#
loop_
_entity.id
_entity.type
_entity.pdbx_description
1 polymer ?
#
loop_
_entity_poly.entity_id
_entity_poly.type
_entity_poly.pdbx_seq_one_letter_code
_entity_poly.pdbx_strand_id
1 'polypeptide(L)'
;MNKGICGLLAALVLLAAPDGRAQSLFGDETFAFVAVGDFPYHRGGARDGSYTRLIDTVNAARPDFVLHVGDFKSGKSDCSDDRFALERDMLNSF
;
A
#
# COMPACT_ATOMS: atom_id res chain seq x y z
N MET A 1 -44.78 -38.64 22.80
CA MET A 1 -44.83 -39.11 21.41
C MET A 1 -43.51 -38.74 20.74
N ASN A 2 -42.76 -39.74 20.28
CA ASN A 2 -41.47 -39.69 19.56
C ASN A 2 -41.57 -38.73 18.34
N LYS A 3 -40.54 -38.03 17.83
CA LYS A 3 -39.28 -38.52 17.21
C LYS A 3 -38.32 -37.33 16.93
N GLY A 4 -37.01 -37.56 16.92
CA GLY A 4 -36.09 -36.73 16.11
C GLY A 4 -34.68 -36.48 16.67
N ILE A 5 -33.89 -37.54 16.86
CA ILE A 5 -32.44 -37.43 17.00
C ILE A 5 -31.85 -37.36 15.58
N CYS A 6 -31.11 -36.29 15.28
CA CYS A 6 -30.19 -36.15 14.15
C CYS A 6 -29.10 -35.20 14.68
N GLY A 7 -28.01 -35.70 15.27
CA GLY A 7 -26.93 -36.33 14.55
C GLY A 7 -25.89 -35.27 14.22
N LEU A 8 -24.92 -35.06 15.11
CA LEU A 8 -23.48 -35.07 14.83
C LEU A 8 -22.73 -34.69 16.13
N LEU A 9 -22.05 -35.67 16.72
CA LEU A 9 -21.00 -35.43 17.69
C LEU A 9 -19.85 -34.73 16.95
N ALA A 10 -19.80 -33.41 16.98
CA ALA A 10 -18.57 -32.69 16.66
C ALA A 10 -17.67 -32.82 17.89
N ALA A 11 -16.65 -33.68 17.76
CA ALA A 11 -15.66 -33.94 18.78
C ALA A 11 -15.08 -32.63 19.31
N LEU A 12 -15.21 -32.46 20.63
CA LEU A 12 -14.51 -31.43 21.40
C LEU A 12 -13.01 -31.75 21.36
N VAL A 13 -12.30 -31.24 20.36
CA VAL A 13 -10.84 -31.18 20.38
C VAL A 13 -10.47 -29.93 21.18
N LEU A 14 -10.57 -30.03 22.51
CA LEU A 14 -9.84 -29.13 23.40
C LEU A 14 -8.37 -29.61 23.40
N LEU A 15 -7.64 -29.25 22.35
CA LEU A 15 -6.18 -29.23 22.43
C LEU A 15 -5.83 -28.00 23.28
N ALA A 16 -5.30 -28.24 24.47
CA ALA A 16 -4.71 -27.22 25.31
C ALA A 16 -3.56 -26.55 24.54
N ALA A 17 -3.86 -25.45 23.85
CA ALA A 17 -2.84 -24.49 23.50
C ALA A 17 -2.41 -23.82 24.82
N PRO A 18 -1.11 -23.85 25.19
CA PRO A 18 -0.66 -23.05 26.31
C PRO A 18 -1.04 -21.60 26.03
N ASP A 19 -1.62 -20.96 27.04
CA ASP A 19 -2.16 -19.62 26.97
C ASP A 19 -1.19 -18.64 26.29
N GLY A 20 -1.67 -18.07 25.18
CA GLY A 20 -1.26 -16.76 24.71
C GLY A 20 0.03 -16.70 23.92
N ARG A 21 0.00 -17.11 22.64
CA ARG A 21 0.65 -16.38 21.53
C ARG A 21 -0.12 -16.60 20.22
N ALA A 22 -1.25 -15.93 20.07
CA ALA A 22 -1.55 -15.36 18.77
C ALA A 22 -0.49 -14.28 18.56
N GLN A 23 0.64 -14.63 17.93
CA GLN A 23 1.54 -13.61 17.42
C GLN A 23 0.71 -12.83 16.41
N SER A 24 0.53 -11.53 16.67
CA SER A 24 0.02 -10.66 15.63
C SER A 24 0.95 -10.83 14.43
N LEU A 25 0.39 -11.14 13.26
CA LEU A 25 1.15 -11.27 12.01
C LEU A 25 1.87 -9.96 11.65
N PHE A 26 1.43 -8.87 12.26
CA PHE A 26 2.04 -7.56 12.23
C PHE A 26 2.54 -7.29 13.65
N GLY A 27 3.83 -7.04 13.87
CA GLY A 27 4.32 -6.65 15.20
C GLY A 27 3.60 -5.41 15.74
N ASP A 28 3.83 -5.06 17.00
CA ASP A 28 3.27 -3.83 17.61
C ASP A 28 3.82 -2.53 16.98
N GLU A 29 4.63 -2.65 15.92
CA GLU A 29 5.20 -1.55 15.18
C GLU A 29 4.19 -0.98 14.18
N THR A 30 3.85 0.30 14.37
CA THR A 30 3.08 1.08 13.41
C THR A 30 4.02 1.81 12.46
N PHE A 31 3.70 1.84 11.17
CA PHE A 31 4.36 2.70 10.20
C PHE A 31 3.34 3.64 9.53
N ALA A 32 3.78 4.83 9.17
CA ALA A 32 3.04 5.79 8.38
C ALA A 32 3.61 5.81 6.96
N PHE A 33 2.75 5.68 5.96
CA PHE A 33 3.16 5.74 4.57
C PHE A 33 2.20 6.60 3.76
N VAL A 34 2.67 7.09 2.63
CA VAL A 34 1.84 7.79 1.64
C VAL A 34 1.79 6.93 0.39
N ALA A 35 0.58 6.70 -0.13
CA ALA A 35 0.38 6.11 -1.45
C ALA A 35 0.07 7.21 -2.47
N VAL A 36 0.83 7.26 -3.57
CA VAL A 36 0.65 8.23 -4.66
C VAL A 36 0.46 7.50 -5.99
N GLY A 37 -0.37 8.03 -6.88
CA GLY A 37 -0.69 7.41 -8.17
C GLY A 37 -1.55 8.33 -9.02
N ASP A 38 -1.71 8.00 -10.30
CA ASP A 38 -2.65 8.65 -11.22
C ASP A 38 -2.57 10.19 -11.23
N PHE A 39 -1.38 10.75 -10.97
CA PHE A 39 -1.16 12.19 -10.89
C PHE A 39 -0.79 12.76 -12.27
N PRO A 40 -1.19 14.00 -12.62
CA PRO A 40 -0.66 14.68 -13.78
C PRO A 40 0.77 15.18 -13.52
N TYR A 41 1.76 14.29 -13.54
CA TYR A 41 3.18 14.59 -13.25
C TYR A 41 3.79 15.66 -14.16
N HIS A 42 3.32 15.69 -15.42
CA HIS A 42 3.81 16.57 -16.46
C HIS A 42 2.66 17.28 -17.18
N ARG A 43 2.84 18.58 -17.43
CA ARG A 43 1.93 19.40 -18.25
C ARG A 43 2.73 20.10 -19.35
N GLY A 44 2.40 19.81 -20.61
CA GLY A 44 3.08 20.42 -21.76
C GLY A 44 4.57 20.09 -21.86
N GLY A 45 5.01 18.95 -21.31
CA GLY A 45 6.42 18.53 -21.28
C GLY A 45 7.24 19.08 -20.11
N ALA A 46 6.68 19.98 -19.29
CA ALA A 46 7.29 20.47 -18.06
C ALA A 46 6.66 19.82 -16.82
N ARG A 47 7.40 19.84 -15.70
CA ARG A 47 6.90 19.38 -14.39
C ARG A 47 5.68 20.21 -13.98
N ASP A 48 4.61 19.56 -13.52
CA ASP A 48 3.44 20.27 -13.01
C ASP A 48 3.75 20.82 -11.61
N GLY A 49 3.57 22.13 -11.40
CA GLY A 49 3.81 22.76 -10.10
C GLY A 49 2.92 22.23 -8.97
N SER A 50 1.79 21.59 -9.28
CA SER A 50 0.99 20.87 -8.30
C SER A 50 1.70 19.63 -7.76
N TYR A 51 2.52 18.97 -8.58
CA TYR A 51 3.30 17.82 -8.16
C TYR A 51 4.42 18.22 -7.20
N THR A 52 5.08 19.36 -7.46
CA THR A 52 6.09 19.91 -6.53
C THR A 52 5.48 20.20 -5.16
N ARG A 53 4.28 20.79 -5.11
CA ARG A 53 3.56 21.02 -3.84
C ARG A 53 3.18 19.72 -3.13
N LEU A 54 2.83 18.67 -3.87
CA LEU A 54 2.57 17.35 -3.30
C LEU A 54 3.83 16.80 -2.62
N ILE A 55 4.98 16.87 -3.30
CA ILE A 55 6.28 16.47 -2.73
C ILE A 55 6.56 17.25 -1.46
N ASP A 56 6.48 18.58 -1.48
CA ASP A 56 6.72 19.42 -0.29
C ASP A 56 5.81 19.03 0.89
N THR A 57 4.53 18.71 0.61
CA THR A 57 3.55 18.31 1.61
C THR A 57 3.89 16.93 2.23
N VAL A 58 4.25 15.96 1.39
CA VAL A 58 4.62 14.61 1.83
C VAL A 58 5.92 14.64 2.63
N ASN A 59 6.91 15.40 2.19
CA ASN A 59 8.21 15.50 2.87
C ASN A 59 8.06 16.16 4.24
N ALA A 60 7.17 17.16 4.36
CA ALA A 60 6.83 17.75 5.65
C ALA A 60 6.14 16.77 6.61
N ALA A 61 5.37 15.81 6.08
CA ALA A 61 4.69 14.78 6.87
C ALA A 61 5.64 13.67 7.38
N ARG A 62 6.83 13.50 6.75
CA ARG A 62 7.86 12.51 7.11
C ARG A 62 7.31 11.08 7.28
N PRO A 63 6.71 10.48 6.24
CA PRO A 63 6.33 9.07 6.28
C PRO A 63 7.57 8.17 6.33
N ASP A 64 7.41 6.93 6.79
CA ASP A 64 8.46 5.90 6.77
C ASP A 64 8.83 5.49 5.34
N PHE A 65 7.86 5.54 4.42
CA PHE A 65 8.08 5.36 2.98
C PHE A 65 6.93 5.94 2.16
N VAL A 66 7.19 6.12 0.86
CA VAL A 66 6.19 6.47 -0.14
C VAL A 66 6.02 5.29 -1.10
N LEU A 67 4.78 4.88 -1.34
CA LEU A 67 4.41 3.84 -2.29
C LEU A 67 3.82 4.48 -3.55
N HIS A 68 4.44 4.25 -4.70
CA HIS A 68 3.86 4.65 -5.98
C HIS A 68 2.93 3.53 -6.50
N VAL A 69 1.66 3.85 -6.75
CA VAL A 69 0.62 2.91 -7.16
C VAL A 69 0.09 3.31 -8.53
N GLY A 70 0.58 2.66 -9.59
CA GLY A 70 0.08 2.85 -10.95
C GLY A 70 0.51 4.18 -11.60
N ASP A 71 0.20 4.32 -12.89
CA ASP A 71 0.21 5.55 -13.69
C ASP A 71 1.32 6.58 -13.43
N PHE A 72 2.57 6.12 -13.25
CA PHE A 72 3.75 6.98 -13.13
C PHE A 72 4.05 7.79 -14.41
N LYS A 73 3.36 7.49 -15.51
CA LYS A 73 3.46 8.22 -16.78
C LYS A 73 2.10 8.23 -17.47
N SER A 74 1.90 9.20 -18.36
CA SER A 74 0.72 9.19 -19.23
C SER A 74 0.78 8.04 -20.25
N GLY A 75 -0.39 7.55 -20.67
CA GLY A 75 -0.50 6.58 -21.77
C GLY A 75 -0.02 7.11 -23.13
N LYS A 76 0.15 8.43 -23.27
CA LYS A 76 0.67 9.09 -24.49
C LYS A 76 2.18 9.32 -24.44
N SER A 77 2.80 9.21 -23.26
CA SER A 77 4.24 9.34 -23.09
C SER A 77 4.95 8.10 -23.63
N ASP A 78 6.14 8.31 -24.15
CA ASP A 78 7.02 7.26 -24.68
C ASP A 78 7.38 6.20 -23.63
N CYS A 79 7.53 4.95 -24.05
CA CYS A 79 8.00 3.85 -23.21
C CYS A 79 9.52 3.68 -23.38
N SER A 80 10.29 4.63 -22.86
CA SER A 80 11.76 4.62 -22.92
C SER A 80 12.39 4.52 -21.54
N ASP A 81 13.65 4.10 -21.51
CA ASP A 81 14.47 4.10 -20.29
C ASP A 81 14.69 5.52 -19.76
N ASP A 82 14.85 6.51 -20.65
CA ASP A 82 14.98 7.92 -20.30
C ASP A 82 13.73 8.44 -19.59
N ARG A 83 12.53 8.08 -20.10
CA ARG A 83 11.26 8.39 -19.45
C ARG A 83 11.20 7.73 -18.08
N PHE A 84 11.54 6.45 -17.97
CA PHE A 84 11.52 5.75 -16.69
C PHE A 84 12.46 6.38 -15.67
N ALA A 85 13.70 6.70 -16.06
CA ALA A 85 14.67 7.34 -15.19
C ALA A 85 14.16 8.69 -14.68
N LEU A 86 13.55 9.50 -15.54
CA LEU A 86 12.99 10.79 -15.17
C LEU A 86 11.89 10.68 -14.11
N GLU A 87 10.94 9.76 -14.30
CA GLU A 87 9.82 9.59 -13.35
C GLU A 87 10.29 8.95 -12.02
N ARG A 88 11.25 8.01 -12.09
CA ARG A 88 11.89 7.43 -10.90
C ARG A 88 12.64 8.48 -10.09
N ASP A 89 13.40 9.35 -10.74
CA ASP A 89 14.17 10.39 -10.06
C ASP A 89 13.25 11.42 -9.39
N MET A 90 12.03 11.60 -9.91
CA MET A 90 11.00 12.36 -9.22
C MET A 90 10.44 11.66 -8.00
N LEU A 91 10.12 10.36 -8.10
CA LEU A 91 9.72 9.57 -6.93
C LEU A 91 10.81 9.58 -5.84
N ASN A 92 12.08 9.61 -6.21
CA ASN A 92 13.19 9.71 -5.27
C ASN A 92 13.39 11.12 -4.65
N SER A 93 12.54 12.09 -4.99
CA SER A 93 12.57 13.43 -4.39
C SER A 93 11.61 13.61 -3.19
N PHE A 94 10.85 12.57 -2.85
CA PHE A 94 10.19 12.48 -1.55
C PHE A 94 11.18 12.32 -0.39
#